data_AF-A0A831P0H6-F1
#
_entry.id   AF-A0A831P0H6-F1
#
_cell.length_a   1.000
_cell.length_b   1.000
_cell.length_c   1.000
_cell.angle_alpha   90.00
_cell.angle_beta   90.00
_cell.angle_gamma   90.00
#
_symmetry.space_group_name_H-M   'P 1'
#
loop_
_entity.id
_entity.type
_entity.pdbx_description
1 polymer ?
#
loop_
_entity_poly.entity_id
_entity_poly.type
_entity_poly.pdbx_seq_one_letter_code
_entity_poly.pdbx_strand_id
1 'polypeptide(L)' 'LFLFLWNAPPETTAKLPHDKYHERFMNMGKKAAEQFCDDCHGKGKIYPLPKDHPPKYRCLFCHKQEK' A
#
# COMPACT_ATOMS: atom_id res chain seq x y z
N LEU A 1 -18.66 -20.54 6.23
CA LEU A 1 -17.42 -19.73 6.08
C LEU A 1 -16.69 -19.99 4.75
N PHE A 2 -16.44 -21.24 4.36
CA PHE A 2 -15.69 -21.57 3.11
C PHE A 2 -16.32 -21.01 1.82
N LEU A 3 -17.64 -21.12 1.64
CA LEU A 3 -18.33 -20.63 0.44
C LEU A 3 -18.29 -19.10 0.28
N PHE A 4 -18.19 -18.35 1.38
CA PHE A 4 -18.15 -16.89 1.35
C PHE A 4 -16.81 -16.37 0.83
N LEU A 5 -15.70 -16.97 1.28
CA LEU A 5 -14.36 -16.58 0.84
C LEU A 5 -14.08 -17.00 -0.61
N TRP A 6 -14.73 -18.05 -1.12
CA TRP A 6 -14.62 -18.46 -2.52
C TRP A 6 -15.21 -17.44 -3.50
N ASN A 7 -16.17 -16.64 -3.03
CA ASN A 7 -16.79 -15.55 -3.80
C ASN A 7 -16.18 -14.18 -3.47
N ALA A 8 -15.04 -14.14 -2.76
CA ALA A 8 -14.39 -12.88 -2.46
C ALA A 8 -13.96 -12.20 -3.77
N PRO A 9 -14.25 -10.90 -3.95
CA PRO A 9 -13.84 -10.18 -5.14
C PRO A 9 -12.30 -10.14 -5.23
N PRO A 10 -11.74 -10.03 -6.44
CA PRO A 10 -10.32 -9.87 -6.62
C PRO A 10 -9.81 -8.60 -5.92
N GLU A 11 -8.54 -8.62 -5.52
CA GLU A 11 -7.88 -7.45 -4.96
C GLU A 11 -7.83 -6.32 -6.00
N THR A 12 -8.28 -5.13 -5.61
CA THR A 12 -8.36 -3.96 -6.48
C THR A 12 -7.30 -2.91 -6.18
N THR A 13 -6.56 -3.06 -5.08
CA THR A 13 -5.53 -2.10 -4.67
C THR A 13 -4.25 -2.32 -5.45
N ALA A 14 -3.65 -1.23 -5.92
CA ALA A 14 -2.35 -1.28 -6.60
C ALA A 14 -1.28 -1.81 -5.65
N LYS A 15 -0.36 -2.62 -6.19
CA LYS A 15 0.77 -3.14 -5.41
C LYS A 15 1.88 -2.09 -5.30
N LEU A 16 2.82 -2.30 -4.38
CA LEU A 16 3.98 -1.41 -4.25
C LEU A 16 4.84 -1.51 -5.52
N PRO A 17 5.14 -0.40 -6.22
CA PRO A 17 5.94 -0.45 -7.45
C PRO A 17 7.38 -0.89 -7.18
N HIS A 18 7.95 -1.70 -8.06
CA HIS A 18 9.39 -2.02 -8.06
C HIS A 18 10.11 -1.01 -8.93
N ASP A 19 10.41 0.16 -8.37
CA ASP A 19 11.10 1.25 -9.03
C ASP A 19 12.16 1.89 -8.13
N LYS A 20 12.96 2.80 -8.70
CA LYS A 20 14.07 3.47 -8.00
C LYS A 20 13.65 4.27 -6.74
N TYR A 21 12.38 4.66 -6.60
CA TYR A 21 11.89 5.40 -5.44
C TYR A 21 11.38 4.47 -4.34
N HIS A 22 10.95 3.27 -4.71
CA HIS A 22 10.34 2.30 -3.81
C HIS A 22 11.21 1.09 -3.48
N GLU A 23 12.34 0.91 -4.19
CA GLU A 23 13.26 -0.22 -4.05
C GLU A 23 13.70 -0.43 -2.58
N ARG A 24 14.01 0.66 -1.86
CA ARG A 24 14.41 0.60 -0.44
C ARG A 24 13.36 -0.06 0.46
N PHE A 25 12.09 0.00 0.08
CA PHE A 25 10.99 -0.55 0.87
C PHE A 25 10.76 -2.04 0.60
N MET A 26 11.25 -2.59 -0.53
CA MET A 26 11.05 -4.01 -0.87
C MET A 26 11.73 -4.94 0.14
N ASN A 27 12.90 -4.53 0.63
CA ASN A 27 13.70 -5.30 1.58
C ASN A 27 13.46 -4.91 3.04
N MET A 28 12.51 -4.00 3.29
CA MET A 28 12.24 -3.48 4.63
C MET A 28 11.00 -4.15 5.23
N GLY A 29 11.03 -4.36 6.56
CA GLY A 29 9.86 -4.84 7.29
C GLY A 29 8.67 -3.90 7.12
N LYS A 30 7.48 -4.44 6.81
CA LYS A 30 6.28 -3.66 6.44
C LYS A 30 6.00 -2.46 7.34
N LYS A 31 5.98 -2.68 8.66
CA LYS A 31 5.71 -1.61 9.64
C LYS A 31 6.77 -0.50 9.62
N ALA A 32 8.03 -0.84 9.37
CA ALA A 32 9.11 0.14 9.28
C ALA A 32 9.02 0.93 7.96
N ALA A 33 8.74 0.25 6.85
CA ALA A 33 8.57 0.90 5.54
C ALA A 33 7.40 1.90 5.53
N GLU A 34 6.28 1.53 6.15
CA GLU A 34 5.07 2.36 6.23
C GLU A 34 5.29 3.73 6.90
N GLN A 35 6.32 3.90 7.72
CA GLN A 35 6.66 5.18 8.36
C GLN A 35 7.11 6.25 7.37
N PHE A 36 7.57 5.86 6.18
CA PHE A 36 8.13 6.78 5.18
C PHE A 36 7.16 7.09 4.04
N CYS A 37 6.03 6.37 3.94
CA CYS A 37 5.11 6.53 2.83
C CYS A 37 4.50 7.94 2.78
N ASP A 38 4.18 8.49 3.94
CA ASP A 38 3.53 9.81 4.10
C ASP A 38 4.43 11.01 3.74
N ASP A 39 5.74 10.79 3.56
CA ASP A 39 6.67 11.83 3.13
C ASP A 39 6.32 12.33 1.73
N CYS A 40 5.92 11.40 0.85
CA CYS A 40 5.51 11.66 -0.53
C CYS A 40 4.01 11.46 -0.74
N HIS A 41 3.37 10.53 -0.02
CA HIS A 41 1.96 10.17 -0.20
C HIS A 41 1.04 10.79 0.84
N GLY A 42 0.50 11.97 0.54
CA GLY A 42 -0.37 12.66 1.48
C GLY A 42 -0.96 13.96 0.95
N LYS A 43 -1.88 14.56 1.71
CA LYS A 43 -2.51 15.83 1.34
C LYS A 43 -1.45 16.93 1.19
N GLY A 44 -1.36 17.52 0.00
CA GLY A 44 -0.37 18.56 -0.31
C GLY A 44 1.07 18.06 -0.51
N LYS A 45 1.26 16.75 -0.65
CA LYS A 45 2.56 16.13 -0.98
C LYS A 45 2.67 15.90 -2.47
N ILE A 46 3.83 15.42 -2.90
CA ILE A 46 4.18 15.18 -4.31
C ILE A 46 3.20 14.20 -4.97
N TYR A 47 2.77 13.17 -4.23
CA TYR A 47 1.81 12.17 -4.70
C TYR A 47 0.59 12.12 -3.78
N PRO A 48 -0.38 13.03 -3.93
CA PRO A 48 -1.54 13.06 -3.06
C PRO A 48 -2.39 11.79 -3.21
N LEU A 49 -2.92 11.32 -2.10
CA LEU A 49 -3.85 10.19 -2.09
C LEU A 49 -5.21 10.62 -2.68
N PRO A 50 -5.96 9.68 -3.30
CA PRO A 50 -7.33 9.93 -3.73
C PRO A 50 -8.21 10.44 -2.57
N LYS A 51 -9.25 11.21 -2.90
CA LYS A 51 -10.22 11.72 -1.90
C LYS A 51 -10.89 10.58 -1.12
N ASP A 52 -11.05 9.44 -1.78
CA ASP A 52 -11.81 8.29 -1.32
C ASP A 52 -10.90 7.26 -0.61
N HIS A 53 -9.61 7.59 -0.43
CA HIS A 53 -8.66 6.70 0.18
C HIS A 53 -9.02 6.44 1.66
N PRO A 54 -9.01 5.17 2.13
CA PRO A 54 -9.33 4.84 3.51
C PRO A 54 -8.31 5.45 4.49
N PRO A 55 -8.60 5.47 5.81
CA PRO A 55 -7.64 5.93 6.81
C PRO A 55 -6.28 5.23 6.70
N LYS A 56 -5.21 6.00 6.87
CA LYS A 56 -3.82 5.61 6.60
C LYS A 56 -3.17 4.79 7.72
N TYR A 57 -3.88 3.78 8.23
CA TYR A 57 -3.37 3.00 9.36
C TYR A 57 -2.20 2.08 8.97
N ARG A 58 -2.26 1.47 7.78
CA ARG A 58 -1.29 0.47 7.30
C ARG A 58 -1.22 0.46 5.77
N CYS A 59 -0.23 1.12 5.17
CA CYS A 59 -0.12 1.21 3.71
C CYS A 59 0.09 -0.17 3.05
N LEU A 60 1.05 -0.96 3.57
CA LEU A 60 1.46 -2.25 2.99
C LEU A 60 0.57 -3.43 3.40
N PHE A 61 -0.58 -3.14 4.01
CA PHE A 61 -1.64 -4.11 4.21
C PHE A 61 -2.43 -4.34 2.91
N CYS A 62 -2.81 -3.25 2.24
CA CYS A 62 -3.49 -3.30 0.95
C CYS A 62 -2.51 -3.14 -0.23
N HIS A 63 -1.52 -2.25 -0.12
CA HIS A 63 -0.51 -2.05 -1.15
C HIS A 63 0.65 -3.03 -0.96
N LYS A 64 0.40 -4.32 -1.23
CA LYS A 64 1.34 -5.41 -0.93
C LYS A 64 2.66 -5.23 -1.68
N GLN A 65 3.76 -5.54 -1.00
CA GLN A 65 5.06 -5.83 -1.63
C GLN A 65 4.93 -7.14 -2.42
N GLU A 66 5.33 -7.15 -3.68
CA GLU A 66 5.60 -8.41 -4.37
C GLU A 66 7.03 -8.84 -4.08
N LYS A 67 7.26 -10.15 -4.12
CA LYS A 67 8.62 -10.70 -4.09
C LYS A 67 9.07 -10.98 -5.51
#